data_AF-A0A3A5S8G9-F1
#
_entry.id   AF-A0A3A5S8G9-F1
#
_cell.length_a   1.000
_cell.length_b   1.000
_cell.length_c   1.000
_cell.angle_alpha   90.00
_cell.angle_beta   90.00
_cell.angle_gamma   90.00
#
_symmetry.space_group_name_H-M   'P 1'
#
loop_
_entity.id
_entity.type
_entity.pdbx_description
1 polymer ?
#
loop_
_entity_poly.entity_id
_entity_poly.type
_entity_poly.pdbx_seq_one_letter_code
_entity_poly.pdbx_strand_id
1 'polypeptide(L)'
;MKRRKLHVVWLWGLLFLMTACGDDDYYYPSVKLEFVTVEAGEDGRIQTLIPDKGEVLTVSEDRTGSTISPNTSRRVMSNYEVLSGENTATIYSLQSLITPVPKPEDDPVYKDGIKLDPVEMVSIWLGRDYLNMILNLKVSTGKGHVFGIVEDVSELKTNGIVNMLLYHDANSDGEYYNRRAYISVPLAQYIDEENPGRTIKVKFKYYTYDKDGSPIESDKYCDPGFDYTPGQN
;
A
#
# COMPACT_ATOMS: atom_id res chain seq x y z
N MET A 1 -65.94 28.40 -16.82
CA MET A 1 -65.01 28.89 -15.77
C MET A 1 -64.32 27.81 -14.90
N LYS A 2 -64.73 26.52 -14.90
CA LYS A 2 -64.10 25.47 -14.07
C LYS A 2 -62.80 24.86 -14.64
N ARG A 3 -62.67 24.69 -15.97
CA ARG A 3 -61.46 24.08 -16.59
C ARG A 3 -60.22 24.97 -16.51
N ARG A 4 -60.39 26.30 -16.64
CA ARG A 4 -59.27 27.27 -16.62
C ARG A 4 -58.56 27.35 -15.25
N LYS A 5 -59.28 27.13 -14.15
CA LYS A 5 -58.69 27.10 -12.79
C LYS A 5 -57.90 25.81 -12.52
N LEU A 6 -58.31 24.69 -13.12
CA LEU A 6 -57.62 23.40 -12.95
C LEU A 6 -56.24 23.40 -13.63
N HIS A 7 -56.13 24.02 -14.81
CA HIS A 7 -54.84 24.17 -15.51
C HIS A 7 -53.86 25.09 -14.78
N VAL A 8 -54.34 26.13 -14.10
CA VAL A 8 -53.48 27.03 -13.31
C VAL A 8 -52.95 26.33 -12.06
N VAL A 9 -53.78 25.54 -11.37
CA VAL A 9 -53.34 24.74 -10.21
C VAL A 9 -52.35 23.65 -10.63
N TRP A 10 -52.56 23.02 -11.79
CA TRP A 10 -51.61 22.06 -12.37
C TRP A 10 -50.28 22.71 -12.76
N LEU A 11 -50.29 23.90 -13.37
CA LEU A 11 -49.06 24.61 -13.74
C LEU A 11 -48.25 25.02 -12.51
N TRP A 12 -48.91 25.43 -11.43
CA TRP A 12 -48.25 25.77 -10.17
C TRP A 12 -47.69 24.54 -9.46
N GLY A 13 -48.40 23.40 -9.48
CA GLY A 13 -47.88 22.12 -8.98
C GLY A 13 -46.68 21.61 -9.78
N LEU A 14 -46.65 21.84 -11.10
CA LEU A 14 -45.52 21.50 -11.96
C LEU A 14 -44.30 22.41 -11.73
N LEU A 15 -44.52 23.69 -11.40
CA LEU A 15 -43.44 24.64 -11.08
C LEU A 15 -42.72 24.28 -9.77
N PHE A 16 -43.43 23.75 -8.77
CA PHE A 16 -42.84 23.27 -7.51
C PHE A 16 -42.05 21.96 -7.65
N LEU A 17 -42.28 21.18 -8.71
CA LEU A 17 -41.49 19.97 -9.01
C LEU A 17 -40.11 20.31 -9.60
N MET A 18 -39.93 21.51 -10.18
CA MET A 18 -38.67 21.94 -10.81
C MET A 18 -37.69 22.58 -9.82
N THR A 19 -38.09 22.82 -8.57
CA THR A 19 -37.19 23.29 -7.49
C THR A 19 -36.60 22.14 -6.66
N ALA A 20 -36.92 20.89 -7.02
CA ALA A 20 -36.44 19.70 -6.32
C ALA A 20 -35.19 19.06 -6.97
N CYS A 21 -34.68 19.66 -8.05
CA CYS A 21 -33.30 19.39 -8.46
C CYS A 21 -32.40 20.24 -7.57
N GLY A 22 -32.03 19.69 -6.41
CA GLY A 22 -30.90 20.21 -5.66
C GLY A 22 -29.69 20.24 -6.59
N ASP A 23 -29.04 21.39 -6.68
CA ASP A 23 -27.66 21.49 -7.11
C ASP A 23 -26.81 20.73 -6.07
N ASP A 24 -26.83 19.41 -6.14
CA ASP A 24 -25.84 18.57 -5.48
C ASP A 24 -24.54 18.73 -6.29
N ASP A 25 -23.89 19.89 -6.12
CA ASP A 25 -22.47 20.07 -6.42
C ASP A 25 -21.70 19.17 -5.45
N TYR A 26 -21.74 17.86 -5.72
CA TYR A 26 -21.02 16.87 -4.92
C TYR A 26 -19.53 17.05 -5.18
N TYR A 27 -18.91 17.90 -4.37
CA TYR A 27 -17.48 18.13 -4.40
C TYR A 27 -16.77 16.87 -3.90
N TYR A 28 -16.16 16.13 -4.82
CA TYR A 28 -15.31 15.01 -4.44
C TYR A 28 -14.01 15.60 -3.84
N PRO A 29 -13.73 15.36 -2.54
CA PRO A 29 -12.51 15.86 -1.93
C PRO A 29 -11.28 15.31 -2.68
N SER A 30 -10.16 16.06 -2.64
CA SER A 30 -8.91 15.69 -3.31
C SER A 30 -8.20 14.59 -2.50
N VAL A 31 -8.82 13.42 -2.43
CA VAL A 31 -8.37 12.28 -1.64
C VAL A 31 -7.25 11.53 -2.36
N LYS A 32 -6.26 11.12 -1.58
CA LYS A 32 -5.14 10.27 -1.99
C LYS A 32 -5.37 8.86 -1.47
N LEU A 33 -5.00 7.84 -2.26
CA LEU A 33 -4.91 6.45 -1.81
C LEU A 33 -3.44 6.02 -1.92
N GLU A 34 -2.74 6.02 -0.79
CA GLU A 34 -1.29 5.84 -0.76
C GLU A 34 -0.86 4.89 0.36
N PHE A 35 0.36 4.40 0.24
CA PHE A 35 1.04 3.71 1.33
C PHE A 35 1.63 4.80 2.24
N VAL A 36 1.34 4.70 3.52
CA VAL A 36 1.72 5.69 4.53
C VAL A 36 2.15 5.00 5.82
N THR A 37 2.86 5.72 6.66
CA THR A 37 3.06 5.33 8.06
C THR A 37 2.15 6.18 8.93
N VAL A 38 1.39 5.55 9.82
CA VAL A 38 0.58 6.25 10.83
C VAL A 38 1.23 6.05 12.20
N GLU A 39 1.14 7.06 13.06
CA GLU A 39 1.64 7.01 14.43
C GLU A 39 0.51 7.31 15.41
N ALA A 40 0.45 6.53 16.48
CA ALA A 40 -0.50 6.74 17.57
C ALA A 40 0.12 7.47 18.74
N GLY A 41 -0.67 8.32 19.38
CA GLY A 41 -0.31 8.92 20.66
C GLY A 41 -0.51 7.98 21.85
N GLU A 42 -0.48 8.56 23.05
CA GLU A 42 -0.61 7.83 24.32
C GLU A 42 -1.97 7.14 24.49
N ASP A 43 -3.03 7.66 23.86
CA ASP A 43 -4.37 7.08 23.90
C ASP A 43 -4.61 6.04 22.80
N GLY A 44 -3.59 5.73 21.99
CA GLY A 44 -3.67 4.77 20.89
C GLY A 44 -4.37 5.32 19.64
N ARG A 45 -4.91 6.55 19.67
CA ARG A 45 -5.50 7.18 18.48
C ARG A 45 -4.43 7.65 17.53
N ILE A 46 -4.74 7.60 16.25
CA ILE A 46 -3.84 8.08 15.21
C ILE A 46 -3.71 9.61 15.30
N GLN A 47 -2.48 10.09 15.48
CA GLN A 47 -2.17 11.52 15.62
C GLN A 47 -1.31 12.04 14.47
N THR A 48 -0.55 11.16 13.82
CA THR A 48 0.37 11.52 12.74
C THR A 48 0.12 10.62 11.54
N LEU A 49 0.11 11.21 10.34
CA LEU A 49 0.14 10.51 9.06
C LEU A 49 1.39 10.96 8.29
N ILE A 50 2.18 9.99 7.86
CA ILE A 50 3.47 10.19 7.20
C ILE A 50 3.38 9.59 5.79
N PRO A 51 3.13 10.41 4.76
CA PRO A 51 3.11 9.96 3.36
C PRO A 51 4.50 9.60 2.87
N ASP A 52 4.62 8.65 1.94
CA ASP A 52 5.92 8.35 1.28
C ASP A 52 6.54 9.59 0.62
N LYS A 53 5.68 10.45 0.05
CA LYS A 53 6.10 11.69 -0.61
C LYS A 53 5.42 12.88 0.05
N GLY A 54 6.24 13.84 0.50
CA GLY A 54 5.78 15.07 1.11
C GLY A 54 6.01 15.12 2.62
N GLU A 55 5.42 16.13 3.23
CA GLU A 55 5.62 16.46 4.64
C GLU A 55 4.84 15.52 5.57
N VAL A 56 5.30 15.43 6.81
CA VAL A 56 4.59 14.77 7.90
C VAL A 56 3.35 15.59 8.24
N LEU A 57 2.20 14.93 8.38
CA LEU A 57 0.91 15.58 8.59
C LEU A 57 0.37 15.24 9.98
N THR A 58 -0.08 16.26 10.70
CA THR A 58 -0.88 16.06 11.92
C THR A 58 -2.29 15.63 11.52
N VAL A 59 -2.83 14.61 12.17
CA VAL A 59 -4.20 14.15 11.89
C VAL A 59 -5.19 15.04 12.63
N SER A 60 -5.94 15.84 11.88
CA SER A 60 -6.98 16.72 12.42
C SER A 60 -8.29 15.94 12.66
N GLU A 61 -8.58 14.96 11.82
CA GLU A 61 -9.75 14.09 11.92
C GLU A 61 -9.42 12.68 11.42
N ASP A 62 -9.65 11.66 12.26
CA ASP A 62 -9.67 10.25 11.83
C ASP A 62 -11.11 9.74 11.83
N ARG A 63 -11.72 9.66 10.64
CA ARG A 63 -13.10 9.18 10.46
C ARG A 63 -13.25 7.67 10.58
N THR A 64 -12.14 6.94 10.64
CA THR A 64 -12.17 5.49 10.84
C THR A 64 -12.37 5.14 12.31
N GLY A 65 -12.02 6.06 13.23
CA GLY A 65 -11.99 5.80 14.66
C GLY A 65 -10.99 4.70 15.04
N SER A 66 -9.93 4.52 14.27
CA SER A 66 -8.96 3.44 14.47
C SER A 66 -8.08 3.72 15.69
N THR A 67 -7.69 2.63 16.35
CA THR A 67 -6.68 2.66 17.41
C THR A 67 -5.63 1.60 17.14
N ILE A 68 -4.37 1.92 17.43
CA ILE A 68 -3.26 0.97 17.43
C ILE A 68 -2.59 1.02 18.81
N SER A 69 -1.55 0.20 19.03
CA SER A 69 -0.83 0.22 20.30
C SER A 69 -0.32 1.64 20.59
N PRO A 70 -0.50 2.17 21.82
CA PRO A 70 -0.04 3.51 22.18
C PRO A 70 1.44 3.73 21.88
N ASN A 71 1.79 4.92 21.39
CA ASN A 71 3.16 5.32 21.07
C ASN A 71 3.87 4.36 20.10
N THR A 72 3.14 3.83 19.13
CA THR A 72 3.69 2.98 18.07
C THR A 72 3.33 3.51 16.69
N SER A 73 4.09 3.06 15.68
CA SER A 73 3.85 3.38 14.28
C SER A 73 3.44 2.12 13.52
N ARG A 74 2.59 2.27 12.50
CA ARG A 74 2.21 1.18 11.58
C ARG A 74 2.24 1.63 10.13
N ARG A 75 2.79 0.77 9.29
CA ARG A 75 2.71 0.89 7.83
C ARG A 75 1.34 0.41 7.35
N VAL A 76 0.64 1.25 6.61
CA VAL A 76 -0.75 1.02 6.20
C VAL A 76 -1.01 1.62 4.81
N MET A 77 -2.07 1.16 4.16
CA MET A 77 -2.69 1.89 3.06
C MET A 77 -3.74 2.83 3.65
N SER A 78 -3.73 4.09 3.21
CA SER A 78 -4.66 5.10 3.70
C SER A 78 -5.37 5.80 2.54
N ASN A 79 -6.68 6.01 2.72
CA ASN A 79 -7.40 7.02 1.95
C ASN A 79 -7.53 8.28 2.81
N TYR A 80 -6.92 9.38 2.39
CA TYR A 80 -6.86 10.60 3.19
C TYR A 80 -6.83 11.84 2.30
N GLU A 81 -7.18 12.98 2.88
CA GLU A 81 -7.09 14.30 2.26
C GLU A 81 -6.08 15.17 3.02
N VAL A 82 -5.32 15.98 2.31
CA VAL A 82 -4.45 17.00 2.89
C VAL A 82 -5.21 18.32 2.89
N LEU A 83 -5.40 18.91 4.07
CA LEU A 83 -6.13 20.17 4.21
C LEU A 83 -5.18 21.34 3.89
N SER A 84 -5.56 22.11 2.87
CA SER A 84 -4.76 23.22 2.36
C SER A 84 -4.52 24.28 3.44
N GLY A 85 -3.25 24.62 3.69
CA GLY A 85 -2.86 25.72 4.58
C GLY A 85 -2.55 25.34 6.03
N GLU A 86 -2.81 24.09 6.46
CA GLU A 86 -2.61 23.68 7.86
C GLU A 86 -1.65 22.50 8.07
N ASN A 87 -1.09 21.91 7.00
CA ASN A 87 -0.24 20.71 7.07
C ASN A 87 -0.88 19.58 7.92
N THR A 88 -2.21 19.45 7.79
CA THR A 88 -3.04 18.47 8.49
C THR A 88 -3.70 17.50 7.51
N ALA A 89 -4.12 16.35 8.03
CA ALA A 89 -4.79 15.29 7.28
C ALA A 89 -6.13 14.89 7.90
N THR A 90 -7.12 14.66 7.04
CA THR A 90 -8.34 13.91 7.38
C THR A 90 -8.24 12.49 6.83
N ILE A 91 -8.37 11.48 7.68
CA ILE A 91 -8.30 10.06 7.30
C ILE A 91 -9.72 9.52 7.09
N TYR A 92 -9.95 8.92 5.92
CA TYR A 92 -11.22 8.29 5.54
C TYR A 92 -11.20 6.77 5.63
N SER A 93 -10.05 6.14 5.39
CA SER A 93 -9.89 4.69 5.54
C SER A 93 -8.45 4.32 5.88
N LEU A 94 -8.29 3.25 6.66
CA LEU A 94 -7.01 2.60 6.94
C LEU A 94 -7.14 1.12 6.66
N GLN A 95 -6.18 0.58 5.90
CA GLN A 95 -6.09 -0.84 5.60
C GLN A 95 -4.68 -1.34 5.93
N SER A 96 -4.60 -2.48 6.59
CA SER A 96 -3.31 -3.15 6.83
C SER A 96 -2.71 -3.64 5.52
N LEU A 97 -1.39 -3.57 5.42
CA LEU A 97 -0.61 -4.17 4.36
C LEU A 97 0.44 -5.12 4.95
N ILE A 98 1.10 -5.90 4.10
CA ILE A 98 2.06 -6.92 4.53
C ILE A 98 3.45 -6.29 4.65
N THR A 99 4.12 -6.48 5.79
CA THR A 99 5.47 -5.93 6.04
C THR A 99 6.48 -7.05 6.34
N PRO A 100 6.89 -7.85 5.33
CA PRO A 100 7.77 -8.99 5.55
C PRO A 100 9.20 -8.50 5.77
N VAL A 101 9.76 -8.77 6.94
CA VAL A 101 11.17 -8.50 7.23
C VAL A 101 12.03 -9.46 6.40
N PRO A 102 13.00 -8.99 5.60
CA PRO A 102 13.90 -9.86 4.86
C PRO A 102 14.70 -10.75 5.79
N LYS A 103 14.82 -12.02 5.41
CA LYS A 103 15.47 -13.07 6.20
C LYS A 103 16.31 -13.96 5.28
N PRO A 104 17.46 -14.48 5.73
CA PRO A 104 18.27 -15.38 4.93
C PRO A 104 17.54 -16.68 4.65
N GLU A 105 17.95 -17.39 3.59
CA GLU A 105 17.33 -18.66 3.16
C GLU A 105 17.32 -19.74 4.26
N ASP A 106 18.33 -19.73 5.15
CA ASP A 106 18.47 -20.68 6.25
C ASP A 106 17.70 -20.29 7.53
N ASP A 107 16.93 -19.19 7.52
CA ASP A 107 16.08 -18.80 8.65
C ASP A 107 15.02 -19.88 8.93
N PRO A 108 14.75 -20.21 10.22
CA PRO A 108 13.76 -21.22 10.59
C PRO A 108 12.34 -21.02 10.03
N VAL A 109 11.99 -19.79 9.62
CA VAL A 109 10.70 -19.52 8.94
C VAL A 109 10.60 -20.24 7.60
N TYR A 110 11.72 -20.56 6.95
CA TYR A 110 11.80 -21.23 5.65
C TYR A 110 12.16 -22.72 5.74
N LYS A 111 12.11 -23.30 6.95
CA LYS A 111 12.46 -24.72 7.18
C LYS A 111 11.66 -25.73 6.34
N ASP A 112 10.45 -25.36 5.93
CA ASP A 112 9.54 -26.19 5.12
C ASP A 112 9.73 -25.95 3.60
N GLY A 113 10.82 -25.26 3.24
CA GLY A 113 11.26 -24.94 1.89
C GLY A 113 10.77 -23.58 1.39
N ILE A 114 11.51 -23.01 0.44
CA ILE A 114 11.15 -21.75 -0.22
C ILE A 114 9.95 -21.97 -1.16
N LYS A 115 8.87 -21.22 -0.94
CA LYS A 115 7.65 -21.26 -1.75
C LYS A 115 7.65 -20.07 -2.71
N LEU A 116 7.31 -20.35 -3.96
CA LEU A 116 7.52 -19.45 -5.09
C LEU A 116 6.28 -19.42 -5.98
N ASP A 117 5.09 -19.47 -5.37
CA ASP A 117 3.84 -19.44 -6.12
C ASP A 117 3.76 -18.14 -6.95
N PRO A 118 3.40 -18.20 -8.25
CA PRO A 118 3.50 -17.04 -9.12
C PRO A 118 2.61 -15.85 -8.72
N VAL A 119 3.10 -14.64 -8.99
CA VAL A 119 2.36 -13.37 -8.84
C VAL A 119 2.61 -12.49 -10.06
N GLU A 120 1.71 -11.53 -10.33
CA GLU A 120 2.00 -10.48 -11.30
C GLU A 120 2.38 -9.18 -10.58
N MET A 121 3.53 -8.61 -10.92
CA MET A 121 3.93 -7.30 -10.42
C MET A 121 3.16 -6.19 -11.14
N VAL A 122 2.45 -5.36 -10.37
CA VAL A 122 1.74 -4.19 -10.94
C VAL A 122 2.47 -2.88 -10.70
N SER A 123 3.06 -2.70 -9.54
CA SER A 123 3.95 -1.56 -9.29
C SER A 123 4.94 -1.93 -8.20
N ILE A 124 6.16 -1.40 -8.28
CA ILE A 124 7.23 -1.55 -7.29
C ILE A 124 8.03 -0.25 -7.23
N TRP A 125 8.29 0.27 -6.04
CA TRP A 125 9.00 1.54 -5.83
C TRP A 125 9.62 1.63 -4.43
N LEU A 126 10.66 2.44 -4.27
CA LEU A 126 11.18 2.85 -2.96
C LEU A 126 10.33 3.99 -2.38
N GLY A 127 10.07 3.96 -1.07
CA GLY A 127 9.42 5.05 -0.35
C GLY A 127 9.56 4.90 1.16
N ARG A 128 10.10 5.94 1.82
CA ARG A 128 10.32 6.03 3.28
C ARG A 128 10.94 4.79 3.92
N ASP A 129 12.11 4.40 3.43
CA ASP A 129 12.87 3.23 3.88
C ASP A 129 12.13 1.87 3.67
N TYR A 130 11.16 1.83 2.75
CA TYR A 130 10.53 0.59 2.29
C TYR A 130 10.74 0.37 0.80
N LEU A 131 10.87 -0.90 0.39
CA LEU A 131 10.56 -1.34 -0.96
C LEU A 131 9.08 -1.73 -1.02
N ASN A 132 8.26 -0.86 -1.60
CA ASN A 132 6.83 -1.02 -1.74
C ASN A 132 6.46 -1.75 -3.02
N MET A 133 5.43 -2.58 -2.99
CA MET A 133 4.89 -3.22 -4.18
C MET A 133 3.39 -3.50 -4.10
N ILE A 134 2.77 -3.49 -5.27
CA ILE A 134 1.39 -3.92 -5.50
C ILE A 134 1.45 -5.16 -6.39
N LEU A 135 0.98 -6.27 -5.86
CA LEU A 135 0.88 -7.54 -6.58
C LEU A 135 -0.55 -7.78 -7.06
N ASN A 136 -0.70 -8.46 -8.18
CA ASN A 136 -1.92 -9.14 -8.57
C ASN A 136 -1.76 -10.64 -8.30
N LEU A 137 -2.75 -11.22 -7.62
CA LEU A 137 -2.79 -12.62 -7.24
C LEU A 137 -3.97 -13.30 -7.92
N LYS A 138 -3.83 -14.58 -8.26
CA LYS A 138 -4.96 -15.47 -8.50
C LYS A 138 -5.29 -16.20 -7.20
N VAL A 139 -6.54 -16.10 -6.75
CA VAL A 139 -6.98 -16.64 -5.45
C VAL A 139 -8.37 -17.28 -5.55
N SER A 140 -8.75 -18.03 -4.51
CA SER A 140 -10.09 -18.59 -4.31
C SER A 140 -10.62 -18.23 -2.91
N THR A 141 -11.75 -18.81 -2.52
CA THR A 141 -12.35 -18.56 -1.20
C THR A 141 -11.82 -19.55 -0.17
N GLY A 142 -10.94 -19.07 0.72
CA GLY A 142 -10.76 -19.69 2.03
C GLY A 142 -9.34 -20.06 2.44
N LYS A 143 -8.32 -19.85 1.60
CA LYS A 143 -6.92 -20.06 1.99
C LYS A 143 -6.16 -18.74 2.16
N GLY A 144 -5.34 -18.69 3.19
CA GLY A 144 -4.45 -17.55 3.45
C GLY A 144 -3.23 -17.63 2.53
N HIS A 145 -2.83 -16.50 1.95
CA HIS A 145 -1.56 -16.39 1.24
C HIS A 145 -0.50 -15.86 2.22
N VAL A 146 0.68 -16.47 2.23
CA VAL A 146 1.81 -16.06 3.07
C VAL A 146 2.88 -15.45 2.19
N PHE A 147 3.41 -14.31 2.60
CA PHE A 147 4.46 -13.60 1.90
C PHE A 147 5.68 -13.42 2.80
N GLY A 148 6.86 -13.49 2.19
CA GLY A 148 8.15 -13.26 2.84
C GLY A 148 9.16 -12.70 1.84
N ILE A 149 10.36 -12.39 2.33
CA ILE A 149 11.49 -11.99 1.50
C ILE A 149 12.68 -12.84 1.89
N VAL A 150 13.15 -13.65 0.94
CA VAL A 150 14.39 -14.40 1.06
C VAL A 150 15.51 -13.45 0.67
N GLU A 151 16.43 -13.23 1.60
CA GLU A 151 17.52 -12.28 1.49
C GLU A 151 18.83 -13.00 1.17
N ASP A 152 19.62 -12.38 0.28
CA ASP A 152 21.03 -12.67 0.10
C ASP A 152 21.85 -11.38 0.18
N VAL A 153 22.70 -11.30 1.21
CA VAL A 153 23.61 -10.19 1.53
C VAL A 153 25.08 -10.52 1.23
N SER A 154 25.36 -11.59 0.47
CA SER A 154 26.73 -12.00 0.13
C SER A 154 27.52 -10.88 -0.58
N GLU A 155 26.85 -10.04 -1.36
CA GLU A 155 27.41 -8.90 -2.08
C GLU A 155 27.24 -7.55 -1.35
N LEU A 156 26.63 -7.51 -0.17
CA LEU A 156 26.32 -6.25 0.52
C LEU A 156 27.59 -5.54 0.96
N LYS A 157 28.55 -6.27 1.54
CA LYS A 157 29.80 -5.65 2.02
C LYS A 157 30.74 -5.26 0.89
N THR A 158 30.82 -6.06 -0.17
CA THR A 158 31.76 -5.88 -1.28
C THR A 158 31.25 -4.89 -2.32
N ASN A 159 29.99 -5.04 -2.73
CA ASN A 159 29.40 -4.32 -3.86
C ASN A 159 28.25 -3.39 -3.44
N GLY A 160 27.84 -3.43 -2.17
CA GLY A 160 26.67 -2.69 -1.71
C GLY A 160 25.35 -3.24 -2.26
N ILE A 161 25.29 -4.53 -2.61
CA ILE A 161 24.11 -5.13 -3.24
C ILE A 161 23.38 -6.04 -2.24
N VAL A 162 22.06 -5.89 -2.17
CA VAL A 162 21.17 -6.86 -1.51
C VAL A 162 20.30 -7.51 -2.57
N ASN A 163 20.34 -8.83 -2.64
CA ASN A 163 19.42 -9.60 -3.47
C ASN A 163 18.21 -10.02 -2.62
N MET A 164 17.02 -9.81 -3.16
CA MET A 164 15.75 -10.16 -2.54
C MET A 164 14.95 -11.05 -3.49
N LEU A 165 14.44 -12.16 -2.98
CA LEU A 165 13.50 -13.03 -3.66
C LEU A 165 12.17 -13.05 -2.90
N LEU A 166 11.07 -12.79 -3.61
CA LEU A 166 9.74 -12.92 -3.03
C LEU A 166 9.46 -14.38 -2.65
N TYR A 167 9.24 -14.63 -1.36
CA TYR A 167 8.59 -15.85 -0.89
C TYR A 167 7.09 -15.67 -0.99
N HIS A 168 6.40 -16.62 -1.63
CA HIS A 168 4.94 -16.65 -1.70
C HIS A 168 4.44 -18.09 -1.61
N ASP A 169 3.61 -18.34 -0.59
CA ASP A 169 2.88 -19.59 -0.40
C ASP A 169 1.38 -19.32 -0.49
N ALA A 170 0.77 -19.75 -1.59
CA ALA A 170 -0.66 -19.70 -1.82
C ALA A 170 -1.40 -20.80 -1.04
N ASN A 171 -0.70 -21.68 -0.31
CA ASN A 171 -1.28 -22.82 0.39
C ASN A 171 -2.12 -23.74 -0.52
N SER A 172 -1.71 -23.85 -1.79
CA SER A 172 -2.46 -24.52 -2.86
C SER A 172 -3.89 -23.98 -3.02
N ASP A 173 -4.08 -22.66 -2.91
CA ASP A 173 -5.35 -22.00 -3.21
C ASP A 173 -5.72 -22.13 -4.69
N GLY A 174 -7.02 -22.16 -5.00
CA GLY A 174 -7.47 -22.17 -6.39
C GLY A 174 -7.19 -20.83 -7.07
N GLU A 175 -6.89 -20.84 -8.37
CA GLU A 175 -6.57 -19.62 -9.12
C GLU A 175 -7.78 -19.04 -9.88
N TYR A 176 -8.82 -18.59 -9.16
CA TYR A 176 -10.11 -18.27 -9.80
C TYR A 176 -10.34 -16.79 -10.10
N TYR A 177 -9.99 -15.89 -9.19
CA TYR A 177 -10.20 -14.45 -9.37
C TYR A 177 -9.00 -13.62 -8.94
N ASN A 178 -8.93 -12.41 -9.48
CA ASN A 178 -7.84 -11.48 -9.22
C ASN A 178 -8.02 -10.79 -7.87
N ARG A 179 -6.97 -10.73 -7.06
CA ARG A 179 -6.92 -9.96 -5.82
C ARG A 179 -5.61 -9.20 -5.68
N ARG A 180 -5.67 -7.97 -5.16
CA ARG A 180 -4.49 -7.18 -4.83
C ARG A 180 -3.86 -7.63 -3.51
N ALA A 181 -2.54 -7.70 -3.49
CA ALA A 181 -1.76 -7.65 -2.25
C ALA A 181 -0.87 -6.42 -2.26
N TYR A 182 -0.74 -5.83 -1.07
CA TYR A 182 0.02 -4.62 -0.81
C TYR A 182 1.15 -4.98 0.15
N ILE A 183 2.39 -4.77 -0.26
CA ILE A 183 3.57 -5.19 0.50
C ILE A 183 4.54 -4.02 0.64
N SER A 184 5.08 -3.81 1.85
CA SER A 184 6.16 -2.88 2.14
C SER A 184 7.29 -3.62 2.85
N VAL A 185 8.37 -3.90 2.13
CA VAL A 185 9.55 -4.56 2.69
C VAL A 185 10.39 -3.50 3.44
N PRO A 186 10.58 -3.59 4.77
CA PRO A 186 11.40 -2.65 5.51
C PRO A 186 12.88 -2.79 5.12
N LEU A 187 13.55 -1.67 4.87
CA LEU A 187 14.97 -1.61 4.48
C LEU A 187 15.88 -1.07 5.59
N ALA A 188 15.30 -0.67 6.73
CA ALA A 188 16.03 -0.07 7.84
C ALA A 188 17.17 -0.95 8.40
N GLN A 189 17.09 -2.27 8.23
CA GLN A 189 18.16 -3.18 8.65
C GLN A 189 19.46 -3.06 7.85
N TYR A 190 19.43 -2.40 6.70
CA TYR A 190 20.62 -2.14 5.87
C TYR A 190 21.25 -0.77 6.14
N ILE A 191 20.72 -0.01 7.10
CA ILE A 191 21.31 1.26 7.51
C ILE A 191 22.64 0.97 8.19
N ASP A 192 23.72 1.45 7.58
CA ASP A 192 25.08 1.34 8.10
C ASP A 192 25.40 2.59 8.93
N GLU A 193 25.27 2.48 10.26
CA GLU A 193 25.54 3.60 11.18
C GLU A 193 27.00 4.09 11.11
N GLU A 194 27.94 3.24 10.72
CA GLU A 194 29.35 3.60 10.54
C GLU A 194 29.58 4.37 9.23
N ASN A 195 28.68 4.19 8.24
CA ASN A 195 28.74 4.83 6.93
C ASN A 195 27.41 5.52 6.59
N PRO A 196 27.05 6.61 7.32
CA PRO A 196 25.78 7.30 7.12
C PRO A 196 25.68 7.83 5.68
N GLY A 197 24.52 7.61 5.06
CA GLY A 197 24.26 8.03 3.68
C GLY A 197 24.86 7.11 2.60
N ARG A 198 25.41 5.94 2.98
CA ARG A 198 25.78 4.90 2.01
C ARG A 198 24.56 4.46 1.21
N THR A 199 24.65 4.56 -0.11
CA THR A 199 23.68 3.96 -1.03
C THR A 199 23.95 2.47 -1.16
N ILE A 200 22.90 1.66 -1.06
CA ILE A 200 22.90 0.25 -1.43
C ILE A 200 22.00 0.04 -2.64
N LYS A 201 22.25 -1.03 -3.38
CA LYS A 201 21.45 -1.44 -4.53
C LYS A 201 20.62 -2.66 -4.16
N VAL A 202 19.30 -2.51 -4.17
CA VAL A 202 18.35 -3.60 -3.96
C VAL A 202 18.00 -4.21 -5.31
N LYS A 203 18.23 -5.51 -5.47
CA LYS A 203 17.83 -6.30 -6.64
C LYS A 203 16.69 -7.21 -6.24
N PHE A 204 15.59 -7.17 -6.97
CA PHE A 204 14.39 -7.91 -6.60
C PHE A 204 14.00 -8.93 -7.66
N LYS A 205 13.74 -10.15 -7.20
CA LYS A 205 13.27 -11.30 -7.98
C LYS A 205 11.95 -11.80 -7.44
N TYR A 206 11.14 -12.38 -8.33
CA TYR A 206 9.87 -12.99 -7.99
C TYR A 206 9.49 -14.01 -9.07
N TYR A 207 8.58 -14.92 -8.74
CA TYR A 207 8.06 -15.87 -9.72
C TYR A 207 6.77 -15.33 -10.34
N THR A 208 6.64 -15.50 -11.65
CA THR A 208 5.47 -15.09 -12.45
C THR A 208 5.17 -16.16 -13.49
N TYR A 209 4.01 -16.09 -14.14
CA TYR A 209 3.73 -16.91 -15.30
C TYR A 209 4.36 -16.32 -16.57
N ASP A 210 4.93 -17.18 -17.41
CA ASP A 210 5.29 -16.82 -18.78
C ASP A 210 4.06 -16.82 -19.71
N LYS A 211 4.28 -16.66 -21.02
CA LYS A 211 3.19 -16.60 -22.01
C LYS A 211 2.43 -17.92 -22.14
N ASP A 212 3.06 -19.04 -21.81
CA ASP A 212 2.51 -20.38 -21.91
C ASP A 212 1.86 -20.82 -20.58
N GLY A 213 1.90 -19.97 -19.55
CA GLY A 213 1.35 -20.26 -18.23
C GLY A 213 2.29 -21.09 -17.35
N SER A 214 3.58 -21.16 -17.67
CA SER A 214 4.57 -21.84 -16.84
C SER A 214 5.18 -20.87 -15.81
N PRO A 215 5.35 -21.27 -14.53
CA PRO A 215 6.08 -20.49 -13.55
C PRO A 215 7.54 -20.26 -13.99
N ILE A 216 7.97 -19.01 -13.99
CA ILE A 216 9.34 -18.59 -14.28
C ILE A 216 9.84 -17.59 -13.23
N GLU A 217 11.14 -17.62 -12.93
CA GLU A 217 11.79 -16.56 -12.17
C GLU A 217 11.92 -15.31 -13.06
N SER A 218 11.48 -14.16 -12.55
CA SER A 218 11.68 -12.86 -13.17
C SER A 218 12.78 -12.09 -12.44
N ASP A 219 13.80 -11.68 -13.19
CA ASP A 219 14.89 -10.80 -12.78
C ASP A 219 14.70 -9.35 -13.28
N LYS A 220 13.49 -9.01 -13.75
CA LYS A 220 13.15 -7.71 -14.34
C LYS A 220 13.55 -6.51 -13.47
N TYR A 221 13.61 -6.67 -12.16
CA TYR A 221 13.96 -5.64 -11.19
C TYR A 221 15.38 -5.79 -10.60
N CYS A 222 16.27 -6.48 -11.32
CA CYS A 222 17.68 -6.65 -10.96
C CYS A 222 18.63 -5.75 -11.76
N ASP A 223 18.22 -5.25 -12.93
CA ASP A 223 19.04 -4.40 -13.79
C ASP A 223 18.28 -3.10 -14.18
N PRO A 224 18.67 -1.92 -13.65
CA PRO A 224 19.82 -1.69 -12.77
C PRO A 224 19.55 -1.97 -11.28
N GLY A 225 18.34 -2.43 -10.91
CA GLY A 225 17.88 -2.51 -9.52
C GLY A 225 17.42 -1.17 -8.96
N PHE A 226 17.29 -1.07 -7.63
CA PHE A 226 16.85 0.14 -6.92
C PHE A 226 17.97 0.69 -6.05
N ASP A 227 18.35 1.95 -6.26
CA ASP A 227 19.35 2.63 -5.42
C ASP A 227 18.67 3.20 -4.17
N TYR A 228 18.90 2.55 -3.03
CA TYR A 228 18.39 2.94 -1.73
C TYR A 228 19.46 3.66 -0.92
N THR A 229 19.19 4.93 -0.60
CA THR A 229 19.94 5.70 0.39
C THR A 229 19.01 5.97 1.58
N PRO A 230 19.37 5.55 2.80
CA PRO A 230 18.56 5.80 3.99
C PRO A 230 18.20 7.27 4.19
N GLY A 231 16.93 7.54 4.46
CA GLY A 231 16.42 8.89 4.70
C GLY A 231 16.30 9.82 3.48
N GLN A 232 16.65 9.35 2.27
CA GLN A 232 16.46 10.12 1.03
C GLN A 232 15.25 9.68 0.19
N ASN A 233 14.79 8.44 0.39
CA ASN A 233 13.69 7.82 -0.37
C ASN A 233 12.41 7.73 0.44
#